data_AF-A0A9X0D4Q9-F1
#
_entry.id   AF-A0A9X0D4Q9-F1
#
_cell.length_a   1.000
_cell.length_b   1.000
_cell.length_c   1.000
_cell.angle_alpha   90.00
_cell.angle_beta   90.00
_cell.angle_gamma   90.00
#
_symmetry.space_group_name_H-M   'P 1'
#
loop_
_entity.id
_entity.type
_entity.pdbx_description
1 polymer ?
#
loop_
_entity_poly.entity_id
_entity_poly.type
_entity_poly.pdbx_seq_one_letter_code
_entity_poly.pdbx_strand_id
1 'polypeptide(L)'
;MPYILVHNTMNVLNPEQPFQTRTYLDFYQRHQNLDACSKRPLRYRHANSGVMEGMLANLVSEESSPYRTYWTQEPPYAVLNRLEGQGYTVVAVNTVKETSMWTLHKPDQK
;
A
#
# COMPACT_ATOMS: atom_id res chain seq x y z
N MET A 1 5.31 -5.75 12.23
CA MET A 1 5.73 -4.53 11.52
C MET A 1 5.08 -4.54 10.16
N PRO A 2 4.08 -3.68 9.89
CA PRO A 2 3.44 -3.64 8.59
C PRO A 2 4.30 -2.84 7.60
N TYR A 3 4.65 -3.47 6.47
CA TYR A 3 5.21 -2.78 5.32
C TYR A 3 4.08 -2.48 4.33
N ILE A 4 4.22 -1.37 3.60
CA ILE A 4 3.38 -1.07 2.43
C ILE A 4 4.25 -1.22 1.20
N LEU A 5 3.74 -1.93 0.20
CA LEU A 5 4.35 -1.93 -1.13
C LEU A 5 3.55 -0.98 -2.00
N VAL A 6 4.23 0.00 -2.59
CA VAL A 6 3.65 0.85 -3.63
C VAL A 6 4.30 0.44 -4.93
N HIS A 7 3.52 0.20 -5.99
CA HIS A 7 4.09 -0.14 -7.28
C HIS A 7 3.35 0.51 -8.43
N ASN A 8 4.08 0.80 -9.50
CA ASN A 8 3.56 1.42 -10.71
C ASN A 8 4.30 0.84 -11.93
N THR A 9 3.55 0.55 -12.99
CA THR A 9 4.13 0.09 -14.27
C THR A 9 4.36 1.28 -15.18
N MET A 10 5.62 1.54 -15.50
CA MET A 10 6.01 2.68 -16.32
C MET A 10 5.50 2.54 -17.75
N ASN A 11 5.02 3.63 -18.32
CA ASN A 11 4.65 3.69 -19.73
C ASN A 11 5.92 3.82 -20.59
N VAL A 12 6.42 2.70 -21.10
CA VAL A 12 7.61 2.68 -21.98
C VAL A 12 7.34 3.24 -23.38
N LEU A 13 6.07 3.33 -23.80
CA LEU A 13 5.70 3.85 -25.12
C LEU A 13 5.70 5.39 -25.15
N ASN A 14 5.54 6.04 -24.00
CA ASN A 14 5.52 7.49 -23.88
C ASN A 14 6.42 7.96 -22.71
N PRO A 15 7.73 8.17 -22.97
CA PRO A 15 8.70 8.51 -21.93
C PRO A 15 8.48 9.90 -21.31
N GLU A 16 7.74 10.79 -21.98
CA GLU A 16 7.38 12.11 -21.44
C GLU A 16 6.36 12.00 -20.29
N GLN A 17 5.63 10.89 -20.22
CA GLN A 17 4.61 10.66 -19.19
C GLN A 17 4.70 9.22 -18.65
N PRO A 18 5.78 8.87 -17.93
CA PRO A 18 6.08 7.50 -17.54
C PRO A 18 5.08 6.92 -16.53
N PHE A 19 4.37 7.77 -15.78
CA PHE A 19 3.46 7.35 -14.70
C PHE A 19 1.97 7.54 -15.01
N GLN A 20 1.56 7.46 -16.28
CA GLN A 20 0.13 7.53 -16.67
C GLN A 20 -0.70 6.30 -16.23
N THR A 21 -0.04 5.26 -15.74
CA THR A 21 -0.71 4.04 -15.29
C THR A 21 -1.17 4.16 -13.84
N ARG A 22 -1.98 3.20 -13.40
CA ARG A 22 -2.45 3.13 -12.02
C ARG A 22 -1.28 2.84 -11.08
N THR A 23 -1.26 3.55 -9.97
CA THR A 23 -0.39 3.24 -8.84
C THR A 23 -1.14 2.32 -7.88
N TYR A 24 -0.52 1.21 -7.53
CA TYR A 24 -1.08 0.20 -6.65
C TYR A 24 -0.42 0.27 -5.27
N LEU A 25 -1.19 -0.09 -4.26
CA LEU A 25 -0.78 -0.13 -2.86
C LEU A 25 -1.18 -1.48 -2.27
N ASP A 26 -0.19 -2.29 -1.90
CA ASP A 26 -0.39 -3.58 -1.26
C ASP A 26 -0.09 -3.52 0.23
N PHE A 27 -1.05 -4.04 1.00
CA PHE A 27 -0.96 -4.16 2.44
C PHE A 27 -0.99 -5.63 2.82
N TYR A 28 0.01 -6.06 3.59
CA TYR A 28 -0.06 -7.36 4.24
C TYR A 28 -1.04 -7.31 5.42
N GLN A 29 -2.14 -8.04 5.31
CA GLN A 29 -3.05 -8.29 6.41
C GLN A 29 -2.77 -9.68 6.97
N ARG A 30 -2.23 -9.74 8.18
CA ARG A 30 -2.14 -11.01 8.90
C ARG A 30 -3.57 -11.48 9.17
N HIS A 31 -4.02 -12.54 8.49
CA HIS A 31 -5.18 -13.30 8.96
C HIS A 31 -4.81 -13.82 10.35
N GLN A 32 -5.42 -13.25 11.39
CA GLN A 32 -5.54 -14.00 12.63
C GLN A 32 -6.51 -15.12 12.30
N ASN A 33 -6.00 -16.35 12.21
CA ASN A 33 -6.86 -17.52 12.33
C ASN A 33 -7.76 -17.28 13.54
N LEU A 34 -9.06 -17.36 13.30
CA LEU A 34 -10.06 -17.39 14.36
C LEU A 34 -9.77 -18.62 15.22
N ASP A 35 -9.02 -18.44 16.30
CA ASP A 35 -9.10 -19.36 17.43
C ASP A 35 -10.55 -19.34 17.90
N ALA A 36 -11.23 -20.47 17.76
CA ALA A 36 -12.62 -20.71 18.10
C ALA A 36 -12.97 -20.55 19.59
N CYS A 37 -12.15 -19.86 20.39
CA CYS A 37 -12.31 -19.75 21.83
C CYS A 37 -11.92 -18.39 22.43
N SER A 38 -12.18 -17.27 21.74
CA SER A 38 -12.20 -15.97 22.41
C SER A 38 -13.20 -15.02 21.79
N LYS A 39 -14.38 -14.88 22.42
CA LYS A 39 -15.47 -13.96 22.05
C LYS A 39 -15.15 -12.50 22.40
N ARG A 40 -13.99 -12.00 21.97
CA ARG A 40 -13.74 -10.56 21.92
C ARG A 40 -13.03 -10.27 20.60
N PRO A 41 -13.68 -9.58 19.65
CA PRO A 41 -12.96 -9.07 18.50
C PRO A 41 -11.91 -8.11 19.06
N LEU A 42 -10.64 -8.55 19.10
CA LEU A 42 -9.52 -7.65 19.26
C LEU A 42 -9.59 -6.75 18.04
N ARG A 43 -10.26 -5.61 18.20
CA ARG A 43 -10.21 -4.47 17.30
C ARG A 43 -8.74 -4.05 17.25
N TYR A 44 -7.96 -4.71 16.42
CA TYR A 44 -6.84 -4.07 15.75
C TYR A 44 -7.50 -2.99 14.89
N ARG A 45 -7.70 -1.82 15.51
CA ARG A 45 -8.06 -0.59 14.83
C ARG A 45 -6.89 -0.34 13.90
N HIS A 46 -6.97 -0.89 12.69
CA HIS A 46 -5.91 -0.75 11.72
C HIS A 46 -5.72 0.74 11.49
N ALA A 47 -4.61 1.29 11.98
CA ALA A 47 -4.23 2.69 11.77
C ALA A 47 -4.17 3.06 10.28
N ASN A 48 -4.25 2.07 9.39
CA ASN A 48 -4.15 2.18 7.95
C ASN A 48 -5.52 2.31 7.25
N SER A 49 -6.67 2.10 7.92
CA SER A 49 -7.97 2.36 7.27
C SER A 49 -8.17 3.86 7.05
N GLY A 50 -7.75 4.71 8.01
CA GLY A 50 -7.79 6.16 7.86
C GLY A 50 -6.79 6.73 6.84
N VAL A 51 -5.64 6.05 6.66
CA VAL A 51 -4.66 6.37 5.62
C VAL A 51 -5.28 6.24 4.22
N MET A 52 -6.03 5.15 4.02
CA MET A 52 -6.64 4.81 2.73
C MET A 52 -7.98 5.51 2.51
N GLU A 53 -8.71 5.90 3.56
CA GLU A 53 -9.93 6.70 3.42
C GLU A 53 -9.63 8.15 3.01
N GLY A 54 -8.42 8.65 3.31
CA GLY A 54 -7.91 9.93 2.82
C GLY A 54 -7.23 9.87 1.44
N MET A 55 -6.80 8.69 0.99
CA MET A 55 -6.34 8.47 -0.38
C MET A 55 -7.56 8.06 -1.23
N LEU A 56 -7.74 8.60 -2.43
CA LEU A 56 -8.83 8.20 -3.35
C LEU A 56 -8.56 6.80 -3.96
N ALA A 57 -8.24 5.81 -3.12
CA ALA A 57 -7.77 4.50 -3.51
C ALA A 57 -8.95 3.52 -3.60
N ASN A 58 -9.16 2.95 -4.77
CA ASN A 58 -10.18 1.94 -5.00
C ASN A 58 -9.66 0.55 -4.60
N LEU A 59 -10.42 -0.21 -3.82
CA LEU A 59 -10.06 -1.57 -3.41
C LEU A 59 -10.16 -2.53 -4.61
N VAL A 60 -9.11 -3.35 -4.82
CA VAL A 60 -9.07 -4.41 -5.86
C VAL A 60 -9.26 -5.79 -5.25
N SER A 61 -8.84 -6.00 -4.01
CA SER A 61 -8.64 -7.35 -3.48
C SER A 61 -9.93 -8.10 -3.15
N GLU A 62 -9.92 -9.40 -3.46
CA GLU A 62 -10.90 -10.40 -3.04
C GLU A 62 -10.72 -10.78 -1.56
N GLU A 63 -11.81 -11.10 -0.87
CA GLU A 63 -11.83 -11.42 0.57
C GLU A 63 -10.94 -12.61 0.99
N SER A 64 -10.46 -13.40 0.02
CA SER A 64 -9.66 -14.61 0.22
C SER A 64 -8.14 -14.37 0.28
N SER A 65 -7.66 -13.18 -0.10
CA SER A 65 -6.23 -12.87 -0.15
C SER A 65 -5.73 -12.29 1.18
N PRO A 66 -4.57 -12.75 1.70
CA PRO A 66 -3.92 -12.11 2.84
C PRO A 66 -3.37 -10.72 2.51
N TYR A 67 -3.44 -10.31 1.24
CA TYR A 67 -3.04 -9.00 0.77
C TYR A 67 -4.27 -8.18 0.42
N ARG A 68 -4.34 -6.95 0.93
CA ARG A 68 -5.28 -5.94 0.43
C ARG A 68 -4.55 -5.04 -0.53
N THR A 69 -4.89 -5.17 -1.81
CA THR A 69 -4.45 -4.30 -2.89
C THR A 69 -5.47 -3.22 -3.15
N TYR A 70 -4.99 -1.98 -3.23
CA TYR A 70 -5.75 -0.81 -3.66
C TYR A 70 -5.05 -0.15 -4.84
N TRP A 71 -5.76 0.70 -5.58
CA TRP A 71 -5.16 1.49 -6.64
C TRP A 71 -5.68 2.93 -6.69
N THR A 72 -4.84 3.82 -7.20
CA THR A 72 -5.17 5.23 -7.46
C THR A 72 -4.69 5.64 -8.86
N GLN A 73 -5.33 6.67 -9.43
CA GLN A 73 -4.86 7.32 -10.66
C GLN A 73 -3.70 8.29 -10.40
N GLU A 74 -3.39 8.56 -9.14
CA GLU A 74 -2.29 9.44 -8.79
C GLU A 74 -0.94 8.80 -9.14
N PRO A 75 0.02 9.60 -9.65
CA PRO A 75 1.36 9.11 -9.94
C PRO A 75 2.07 8.73 -8.64
N PRO A 76 3.07 7.83 -8.69
CA PRO A 76 3.70 7.27 -7.50
C PRO A 76 4.33 8.34 -6.61
N TYR A 77 4.90 9.42 -7.16
CA TYR A 77 5.46 10.51 -6.33
C TYR A 77 4.41 11.20 -5.45
N ALA A 78 3.18 11.37 -5.95
CA ALA A 78 2.09 11.99 -5.19
C ALA A 78 1.63 11.07 -4.05
N VAL A 79 1.57 9.76 -4.32
CA VAL A 79 1.25 8.72 -3.34
C VAL A 79 2.32 8.66 -2.25
N LEU A 80 3.60 8.64 -2.64
CA LEU A 80 4.74 8.60 -1.72
C LEU A 80 4.79 9.84 -0.81
N ASN A 81 4.60 11.04 -1.36
CA ASN A 81 4.58 12.28 -0.57
C ASN A 81 3.46 12.29 0.48
N ARG A 82 2.29 11.73 0.14
CA ARG A 82 1.17 11.60 1.10
C ARG A 82 1.49 10.60 2.20
N LEU A 83 2.11 9.48 1.86
CA LEU A 83 2.53 8.47 2.84
C LEU A 83 3.62 9.02 3.77
N GLU A 84 4.54 9.84 3.24
CA GLU A 84 5.54 10.57 4.04
C GLU A 84 4.87 11.50 5.06
N GLY A 85 3.86 12.28 4.64
CA GLY A 85 3.06 13.13 5.54
C GLY A 85 2.33 12.36 6.65
N GLN A 86 2.17 11.05 6.52
CA GLN A 86 1.57 10.16 7.51
C GLN A 86 2.61 9.39 8.35
N GLY A 87 3.90 9.70 8.16
CA GLY A 87 5.03 9.12 8.89
C GLY A 87 5.57 7.81 8.30
N TYR A 88 5.25 7.47 7.04
CA TYR A 88 5.91 6.36 6.35
C TYR A 88 7.20 6.83 5.69
N THR A 89 8.22 5.99 5.70
CA THR A 89 9.50 6.23 5.06
C THR A 89 9.78 5.13 4.04
N VAL A 90 10.30 5.48 2.87
CA VAL A 90 10.78 4.51 1.87
C VAL A 90 12.04 3.84 2.41
N VAL A 91 12.02 2.51 2.52
CA VAL A 91 13.15 1.70 3.01
C VAL A 91 13.83 0.88 1.91
N ALA A 92 13.13 0.65 0.80
CA ALA A 92 13.70 -0.02 -0.38
C ALA A 92 12.99 0.43 -1.66
N VAL A 93 13.74 0.42 -2.76
CA VAL A 93 13.22 0.65 -4.11
C VAL A 93 13.74 -0.44 -5.01
N ASN A 94 12.85 -1.08 -5.75
CA ASN A 94 13.17 -2.14 -6.70
C ASN A 94 12.48 -1.85 -8.04
N THR A 95 13.09 -2.27 -9.13
CA THR A 95 12.48 -2.22 -10.45
C THR A 95 12.59 -3.59 -11.10
N VAL A 96 11.46 -4.13 -11.56
CA VAL A 96 11.38 -5.40 -12.25
C VAL A 96 10.71 -5.15 -13.60
N LYS A 97 11.49 -5.28 -14.69
CA LYS A 97 11.08 -4.88 -16.04
C LYS A 97 10.63 -3.42 -16.05
N GLU A 98 9.36 -3.17 -16.35
CA GLU A 98 8.74 -1.86 -16.45
C GLU A 98 8.09 -1.43 -15.14
N THR A 99 8.05 -2.30 -14.13
CA THR A 99 7.37 -2.03 -12.85
C THR A 99 8.37 -1.57 -11.81
N SER A 100 8.16 -0.36 -11.30
CA SER A 100 8.89 0.19 -10.15
C SER A 100 8.09 -0.04 -8.88
N MET A 101 8.78 -0.42 -7.82
CA MET A 101 8.23 -0.79 -6.52
C MET A 101 8.97 -0.06 -5.41
N TRP A 102 8.22 0.53 -4.48
CA TRP A 102 8.71 1.19 -3.29
C TRP A 102 8.19 0.44 -2.06
N THR A 103 9.11 0.01 -1.20
CA THR A 103 8.77 -0.56 0.10
C THR A 103 8.80 0.55 1.12
N LEU A 104 7.69 0.76 1.81
CA LEU A 104 7.57 1.76 2.87
C LEU A 104 7.39 1.09 4.22
N HIS A 105 8.00 1.70 5.23
CA HIS A 105 7.88 1.32 6.63
C HIS A 105 7.51 2.54 7.46
N LYS A 106 6.63 2.36 8.44
CA LYS A 106 6.37 3.39 9.45
C LYS A 106 7.18 3.04 10.70
N PRO A 107 8.25 3.77 11.01
CA PRO A 107 9.03 3.52 12.22
C PRO A 107 8.14 3.74 13.45
N ASP A 108 8.25 2.85 14.44
CA ASP A 108 7.61 3.05 15.73
C ASP A 108 8.23 4.31 16.37
N GLN A 109 7.40 5.29 16.73
CA GLN A 109 7.89 6.45 17.49
C GLN A 109 8.39 5.95 18.84
N LYS A 110 9.71 6.02 19.04
CA LYS A 110 10.37 5.74 20.32
C LYS A 110 10.08 6.82 21.35
#